data_AF-A0A4Q4CH25-F1
#
_entry.id   AF-A0A4Q4CH25-F1
#
_cell.length_a   1.000
_cell.length_b   1.000
_cell.length_c   1.000
_cell.angle_alpha   90.00
_cell.angle_beta   90.00
_cell.angle_gamma   90.00
#
_symmetry.space_group_name_H-M   'P 1'
#
loop_
_entity.id
_entity.type
_entity.pdbx_description
1 polymer ?
#
loop_
_entity_poly.entity_id
_entity_poly.type
_entity_poly.pdbx_seq_one_letter_code
_entity_poly.pdbx_strand_id
1 'polypeptide(L)'
;MNRGTLPILSRLRSLQTTSSFASGGARIIADESDRNPLAQLLRTVNETIIGRSLQFDSASGPSLTLDVSGRRVLRLSAAIGLDGADSCLGVETLEDEHKDDLIKLLQALAAPRHELRVTSGPIGRGGEQVSVGLPVALLADLLLIDLNDAGPGEALPEVEDLVSVAVDPIEDTPPPAKLSSDSGSGLAAFAVAFGPDLMAWLVLGEDGSASDGPEEMISHLENFLDQERAAVDQQLDAVSDQPGAAACIMLGATLIEGHSIVCARLRSDLLLGIVDGDGTGAALTAWRSVV
;
A
#
# COMPACT_ATOMS: atom_id res chain seq x y z
N MET A 1 5.02 -9.30 -26.45
CA MET A 1 4.70 -8.91 -25.06
C MET A 1 4.61 -7.40 -24.99
N ASN A 2 3.50 -6.86 -24.48
CA ASN A 2 3.29 -5.41 -24.32
C ASN A 2 4.19 -4.89 -23.19
N ARG A 3 4.94 -3.81 -23.44
CA ARG A 3 5.81 -3.16 -22.43
C ARG A 3 5.04 -2.63 -21.20
N GLY A 4 3.71 -2.52 -21.27
CA GLY A 4 2.85 -2.03 -20.19
C GLY A 4 2.53 -3.05 -19.08
N THR A 5 2.65 -4.37 -19.30
CA THR A 5 2.26 -5.39 -18.32
C THR A 5 3.37 -5.76 -17.32
N LEU A 6 4.64 -5.56 -17.67
CA LEU A 6 5.78 -5.86 -16.78
C LEU A 6 5.78 -5.05 -15.47
N PRO A 7 5.50 -3.72 -15.49
CA PRO A 7 5.39 -2.94 -14.25
C PRO A 7 4.21 -3.36 -13.37
N ILE A 8 3.13 -3.86 -13.97
CA ILE A 8 1.93 -4.34 -13.24
C ILE A 8 2.27 -5.63 -12.49
N LEU A 9 2.89 -6.60 -13.17
CA LEU A 9 3.27 -7.88 -12.56
C LEU A 9 4.29 -7.72 -11.43
N SER A 10 5.26 -6.82 -11.58
CA SER A 10 6.22 -6.50 -10.50
C SER A 10 5.51 -5.99 -9.24
N ARG A 11 4.47 -5.16 -9.40
CA ARG A 11 3.71 -4.59 -8.28
C ARG A 11 2.77 -5.60 -7.63
N LEU A 12 2.15 -6.46 -8.44
CA LEU A 12 1.38 -7.58 -7.91
C LEU A 12 2.27 -8.53 -7.09
N ARG A 13 3.53 -8.76 -7.51
CA ARG A 13 4.51 -9.51 -6.70
C ARG A 13 4.83 -8.83 -5.38
N SER A 14 4.79 -7.50 -5.29
CA SER A 14 4.98 -6.80 -4.01
C SER A 14 3.92 -7.20 -2.97
N LEU A 15 2.67 -7.48 -3.40
CA LEU A 15 1.61 -8.00 -2.50
C LEU A 15 1.90 -9.41 -2.00
N GLN A 16 2.70 -10.20 -2.73
CA GLN A 16 3.08 -11.56 -2.36
C GLN A 16 4.20 -11.58 -1.30
N THR A 17 4.83 -10.44 -1.00
CA THR A 17 5.91 -10.37 -0.01
C THR A 17 5.37 -10.79 1.35
N THR A 18 5.86 -11.88 1.92
CA THR A 18 5.31 -12.44 3.16
C THR A 18 5.50 -11.47 4.33
N SER A 19 4.41 -11.03 4.94
CA SER A 19 4.47 -10.23 6.17
C SER A 19 4.92 -11.11 7.34
N SER A 20 6.01 -10.75 7.99
CA SER A 20 6.47 -11.40 9.23
C SER A 20 6.00 -10.61 10.45
N PHE A 21 5.63 -11.32 11.53
CA PHE A 21 5.08 -10.72 12.74
C PHE A 21 5.88 -11.16 13.97
N ALA A 22 6.17 -10.22 14.85
CA ALA A 22 6.74 -10.52 16.16
C ALA A 22 5.66 -11.09 17.09
N SER A 23 6.08 -11.72 18.19
CA SER A 23 5.20 -12.34 19.20
C SER A 23 4.23 -11.38 19.92
N GLY A 24 4.29 -10.08 19.63
CA GLY A 24 3.35 -9.04 20.11
C GLY A 24 2.38 -8.53 19.04
N GLY A 25 2.33 -9.13 17.84
CA GLY A 25 1.45 -8.70 16.75
C GLY A 25 2.00 -7.54 15.90
N ALA A 26 3.13 -6.94 16.28
CA ALA A 26 3.81 -5.95 15.46
C ALA A 26 4.40 -6.61 14.20
N ARG A 27 4.23 -5.96 13.04
CA ARG A 27 4.81 -6.41 11.77
C ARG A 27 6.30 -6.06 11.76
N ILE A 28 7.15 -7.01 11.41
CA ILE A 28 8.57 -6.76 11.16
C ILE A 28 8.70 -6.26 9.72
N ILE A 29 9.21 -5.05 9.55
CA ILE A 29 9.37 -4.41 8.24
C ILE A 29 10.83 -4.38 7.77
N ALA A 30 11.78 -4.53 8.69
CA ALA A 30 13.19 -4.76 8.38
C ALA A 30 13.80 -5.68 9.44
N ASP A 31 14.66 -6.59 9.02
CA ASP A 31 15.42 -7.47 9.92
C ASP A 31 16.91 -7.10 9.94
N GLU A 32 17.72 -7.89 10.66
CA GLU A 32 19.17 -7.65 10.77
C GLU A 32 19.93 -7.78 9.44
N SER A 33 19.34 -8.43 8.44
CA SER A 33 19.90 -8.63 7.11
C SER A 33 19.55 -7.50 6.13
N ASP A 34 18.53 -6.70 6.45
CA ASP A 34 18.09 -5.60 5.61
C ASP A 34 19.17 -4.50 5.54
N ARG A 35 19.52 -4.13 4.30
CA ARG A 35 20.54 -3.12 4.00
C ARG A 35 20.01 -1.70 4.14
N ASN A 36 18.70 -1.51 4.04
CA ASN A 36 18.07 -0.20 4.10
C ASN A 36 16.72 -0.24 4.87
N PRO A 37 16.76 -0.38 6.21
CA PRO A 37 15.54 -0.32 7.04
C PRO A 37 14.74 0.98 6.86
N LEU A 38 15.41 2.08 6.52
CA LEU A 38 14.76 3.37 6.26
C LEU A 38 13.87 3.32 5.03
N ALA A 39 14.28 2.60 3.98
CA ALA A 39 13.44 2.40 2.80
C ALA A 39 12.16 1.62 3.14
N GLN A 40 12.25 0.60 4.01
CA GLN A 40 11.09 -0.18 4.46
C GLN A 40 10.12 0.66 5.30
N LEU A 41 10.66 1.53 6.16
CA LEU A 41 9.87 2.50 6.91
C LEU A 41 9.12 3.43 5.96
N LEU A 42 9.83 4.09 5.04
CA LEU A 42 9.20 5.03 4.10
C LEU A 42 8.19 4.32 3.20
N ARG A 43 8.47 3.10 2.75
CA ARG A 43 7.50 2.28 2.00
C ARG A 43 6.23 2.04 2.79
N THR A 44 6.36 1.62 4.05
CA THR A 44 5.20 1.39 4.94
C THR A 44 4.32 2.64 5.07
N VAL A 45 4.93 3.82 5.24
CA VAL A 45 4.18 5.07 5.28
C VAL A 45 3.57 5.40 3.92
N ASN A 46 4.32 5.22 2.83
CA ASN A 46 3.91 5.53 1.47
C ASN A 46 2.74 4.66 0.98
N GLU A 47 2.60 3.43 1.46
CA GLU A 47 1.50 2.54 1.10
C GLU A 47 0.20 2.86 1.86
N THR A 48 0.29 3.68 2.91
CA THR A 48 -0.83 4.01 3.79
C THR A 48 -1.68 5.14 3.21
N ILE A 49 -2.89 4.79 2.74
CA ILE A 49 -3.85 5.75 2.19
C ILE A 49 -4.81 6.26 3.27
N ILE A 50 -5.43 5.35 4.03
CA ILE A 50 -6.37 5.74 5.09
C ILE A 50 -5.59 6.28 6.29
N GLY A 51 -6.11 7.34 6.92
CA GLY A 51 -5.52 7.95 8.10
C GLY A 51 -5.29 6.95 9.23
N ARG A 52 -4.02 6.73 9.62
CA ARG A 52 -3.61 5.83 10.72
C ARG A 52 -2.45 6.40 11.53
N SER A 53 -2.30 5.90 12.75
CA SER A 53 -1.13 6.11 13.59
C SER A 53 -0.22 4.89 13.47
N LEU A 54 1.00 5.09 12.97
CA LEU A 54 2.00 4.05 12.79
C LEU A 54 3.08 4.21 13.85
N GLN A 55 3.13 3.28 14.80
CA GLN A 55 4.20 3.20 15.78
C GLN A 55 5.32 2.31 15.25
N PHE A 56 6.52 2.87 15.14
CA PHE A 56 7.72 2.17 14.75
C PHE A 56 8.61 1.96 15.97
N ASP A 57 9.04 0.72 16.19
CA ASP A 57 9.90 0.32 17.30
C ASP A 57 11.18 -0.33 16.75
N SER A 58 12.34 0.26 17.06
CA SER A 58 13.64 -0.32 16.73
C SER A 58 14.09 -1.27 17.83
N ALA A 59 14.62 -2.44 17.47
CA ALA A 59 15.23 -3.37 18.42
C ALA A 59 16.42 -2.76 19.17
N SER A 60 16.99 -1.67 18.67
CA SER A 60 18.05 -0.91 19.35
C SER A 60 17.55 -0.04 20.52
N GLY A 61 16.23 0.14 20.67
CA GLY A 61 15.62 0.87 21.78
C GLY A 61 14.74 2.07 21.39
N PRO A 62 15.11 2.91 20.40
CA PRO A 62 14.29 4.06 20.02
C PRO A 62 12.94 3.65 19.41
N SER A 63 11.94 4.49 19.61
CA SER A 63 10.63 4.36 18.96
C SER A 63 10.02 5.71 18.58
N LEU A 64 9.12 5.68 17.61
CA LEU A 64 8.52 6.88 17.03
C LEU A 64 7.14 6.55 16.46
N THR A 65 6.16 7.41 16.70
CA THR A 65 4.79 7.25 16.20
C THR A 65 4.44 8.39 15.25
N LEU A 66 4.05 8.04 14.03
CA LEU A 66 3.62 8.97 12.99
C LEU A 66 2.13 8.85 12.75
N ASP A 67 1.43 9.97 12.69
CA ASP A 67 0.10 10.00 12.09
C ASP A 67 0.26 10.25 10.59
N VAL A 68 -0.32 9.38 9.78
CA VAL A 68 -0.10 9.31 8.33
C VAL A 68 -1.42 9.20 7.61
N SER A 69 -1.55 9.81 6.44
CA SER A 69 -2.72 9.68 5.57
C SER A 69 -2.35 10.07 4.16
N GLY A 70 -2.92 9.39 3.17
CA GLY A 70 -2.72 9.73 1.77
C GLY A 70 -1.25 9.76 1.36
N ARG A 71 -0.43 8.84 1.89
CA ARG A 71 1.02 8.76 1.61
C ARG A 71 1.81 9.99 2.10
N ARG A 72 1.30 10.65 3.13
CA ARG A 72 1.93 11.82 3.78
C ARG A 72 2.11 11.56 5.27
N VAL A 73 3.21 12.06 5.81
CA VAL A 73 3.40 12.18 7.26
C VAL A 73 2.71 13.46 7.71
N LEU A 74 1.64 13.32 8.49
CA LEU A 74 0.87 14.46 8.99
C LEU A 74 1.55 15.07 10.20
N ARG A 75 1.93 14.25 11.19
CA ARG A 75 2.63 14.71 12.40
C ARG A 75 3.38 13.59 13.12
N LEU A 76 4.31 14.01 13.98
CA LEU A 76 4.97 13.17 14.96
C LEU A 76 4.18 13.20 16.28
N SER A 77 3.52 12.09 16.64
CA SER A 77 2.65 12.01 17.81
C SER A 77 3.36 11.50 19.07
N ALA A 78 4.43 10.71 18.90
CA ALA A 78 5.29 10.29 19.99
C ALA A 78 6.72 10.01 19.48
N ALA A 79 7.71 10.21 20.35
CA ALA A 79 9.09 9.80 20.13
C ALA A 79 9.74 9.43 21.46
N ILE A 80 10.48 8.32 21.49
CA ILE A 80 11.18 7.82 22.68
C ILE A 80 12.60 7.48 22.27
N GLY A 81 13.58 7.98 23.04
CA GLY A 81 15.00 7.67 22.80
C GLY A 81 15.57 8.26 21.50
N LEU A 82 14.94 9.31 20.95
CA LEU A 82 15.39 10.03 19.76
C LEU A 82 15.72 11.48 20.11
N ASP A 83 16.99 11.84 19.99
CA ASP A 83 17.46 13.20 20.24
C ASP A 83 16.93 14.16 19.17
N GLY A 84 16.55 15.38 19.60
CA GLY A 84 16.06 16.41 18.70
C GLY A 84 14.60 16.25 18.27
N ALA A 85 13.84 15.32 18.86
CA ALA A 85 12.44 15.11 18.53
C ALA A 85 11.54 16.33 18.82
N ASP A 86 11.94 17.21 19.73
CA ASP A 86 11.17 18.38 20.17
C ASP A 86 10.79 19.34 19.03
N SER A 87 11.57 19.41 17.94
CA SER A 87 11.23 20.27 16.81
C SER A 87 10.07 19.74 15.96
N CYS A 88 9.80 18.44 16.02
CA CYS A 88 8.68 17.80 15.30
C CYS A 88 7.54 17.39 16.23
N LEU A 89 7.82 17.12 17.50
CA LEU A 89 6.86 16.59 18.46
C LEU A 89 5.90 17.68 18.93
N GLY A 90 4.60 17.39 18.90
CA GLY A 90 3.57 18.34 19.33
C GLY A 90 3.21 19.41 18.29
N VAL A 91 3.84 19.37 17.12
CA VAL A 91 3.42 20.16 15.95
C VAL A 91 2.10 19.61 15.42
N GLU A 92 1.15 20.49 15.12
CA GLU A 92 -0.18 20.10 14.63
C GLU A 92 -0.11 19.44 13.25
N THR A 93 0.72 19.98 12.36
CA THR A 93 0.99 19.46 11.02
C THR A 93 2.43 19.72 10.64
N LEU A 94 3.14 18.68 10.18
CA LEU A 94 4.51 18.78 9.70
C LEU A 94 4.52 19.42 8.31
N GLU A 95 5.24 20.52 8.22
CA GLU A 95 5.50 21.28 6.99
C GLU A 95 6.97 21.20 6.56
N ASP A 96 7.30 21.79 5.42
CA ASP A 96 8.63 21.76 4.80
C ASP A 96 9.77 22.19 5.72
N GLU A 97 9.52 23.09 6.67
CA GLU A 97 10.53 23.53 7.64
C GLU A 97 10.97 22.42 8.61
N HIS A 98 10.13 21.40 8.82
CA HIS A 98 10.40 20.27 9.72
C HIS A 98 11.07 19.09 9.02
N LYS A 99 11.18 19.11 7.69
CA LYS A 99 11.58 17.94 6.88
C LYS A 99 12.96 17.39 7.27
N ASP A 100 13.93 18.27 7.51
CA ASP A 100 15.32 17.87 7.77
C ASP A 100 15.43 17.23 9.16
N ASP A 101 14.66 17.71 10.13
CA ASP A 101 14.63 17.14 11.47
C ASP A 101 13.88 15.81 11.49
N LEU A 102 12.75 15.71 10.78
CA LEU A 102 12.06 14.44 10.59
C LEU A 102 13.00 13.40 9.96
N ILE A 103 13.72 13.77 8.90
CA ILE A 103 14.69 12.87 8.24
C ILE A 103 15.72 12.34 9.23
N LYS A 104 16.30 13.21 10.08
CA LYS A 104 17.26 12.78 11.11
C LYS A 104 16.64 11.79 12.10
N LEU A 105 15.40 12.02 12.54
CA LEU A 105 14.68 11.12 13.44
C LEU A 105 14.45 9.75 12.78
N LEU A 106 14.00 9.73 11.52
CA LEU A 106 13.79 8.50 10.77
C LEU A 106 15.09 7.72 10.56
N GLN A 107 16.20 8.41 10.23
CA GLN A 107 17.52 7.80 10.09
C GLN A 107 18.03 7.22 11.42
N ALA A 108 17.83 7.94 12.53
CA ALA A 108 18.22 7.48 13.86
C ALA A 108 17.43 6.26 14.32
N LEU A 109 16.13 6.23 14.01
CA LEU A 109 15.26 5.08 14.30
C LEU A 109 15.62 3.85 13.45
N ALA A 110 15.80 4.06 12.14
CA ALA A 110 16.02 3.02 11.15
C ALA A 110 17.51 2.68 10.97
N ALA A 111 18.21 2.51 12.10
CA ALA A 111 19.62 2.12 12.10
C ALA A 111 19.82 0.75 11.43
N PRO A 112 20.82 0.57 10.53
CA PRO A 112 21.07 -0.70 9.88
C PRO A 112 21.33 -1.85 10.87
N ARG A 113 21.02 -3.08 10.44
CA ARG A 113 21.25 -4.34 11.21
C ARG A 113 20.46 -4.45 12.50
N HIS A 114 19.43 -3.64 12.68
CA HIS A 114 18.48 -3.77 13.76
C HIS A 114 17.11 -4.07 13.18
N GLU A 115 16.40 -4.99 13.82
CA GLU A 115 15.02 -5.25 13.47
C GLU A 115 14.17 -4.00 13.72
N LEU A 116 13.35 -3.65 12.74
CA LEU A 116 12.40 -2.55 12.80
C LEU A 116 10.99 -3.11 12.70
N ARG A 117 10.17 -2.78 13.70
CA ARG A 117 8.78 -3.22 13.80
C ARG A 117 7.84 -2.06 13.57
N VAL A 118 6.65 -2.35 13.07
CA VAL A 118 5.56 -1.39 12.97
C VAL A 118 4.27 -1.96 13.56
N THR A 119 3.54 -1.12 14.29
CA THR A 119 2.17 -1.38 14.74
C THR A 119 1.28 -0.26 14.22
N SER A 120 0.12 -0.62 13.68
CA SER A 120 -0.87 0.34 13.17
C SER A 120 -2.04 0.46 14.13
N GLY A 121 -2.57 1.68 14.27
CA GLY A 121 -3.78 1.96 15.03
C GLY A 121 -4.52 3.21 14.54
N PRO A 122 -5.65 3.54 15.15
CA PRO A 122 -6.41 4.73 14.79
C PRO A 122 -5.67 6.01 15.22
N ILE A 123 -5.87 7.10 14.48
CA ILE A 123 -5.33 8.42 14.85
C ILE A 123 -5.98 8.89 16.16
N GLY A 124 -5.18 9.07 17.21
CA GLY A 124 -5.63 9.23 18.59
C GLY A 124 -6.28 10.57 18.98
N ARG A 125 -6.45 11.54 18.07
CA ARG A 125 -7.15 12.82 18.33
C ARG A 125 -7.82 13.35 17.07
N GLY A 126 -9.07 13.82 17.23
CA GLY A 126 -9.96 14.35 16.18
C GLY A 126 -9.49 15.63 15.50
N GLY A 127 -8.35 15.57 14.82
CA GLY A 127 -8.14 16.40 13.65
C GLY A 127 -9.03 15.87 12.54
N GLU A 128 -9.76 16.75 11.87
CA GLU A 128 -10.20 16.47 10.50
C GLU A 128 -9.01 15.85 9.74
N GLN A 129 -9.26 14.90 8.85
CA GLN A 129 -8.21 14.33 7.99
C GLN A 129 -7.60 15.45 7.15
N VAL A 130 -6.61 16.15 7.72
CA VAL A 130 -5.96 17.30 7.12
C VAL A 130 -5.18 16.76 5.94
N SER A 131 -5.46 17.28 4.75
CA SER A 131 -4.75 16.91 3.52
C SER A 131 -3.34 17.53 3.44
N VAL A 132 -2.83 18.06 4.57
CA VAL A 132 -1.57 18.81 4.68
C VAL A 132 -0.62 17.99 5.56
N GLY A 133 0.63 17.87 5.12
CA GLY A 133 1.65 17.03 5.72
C GLY A 133 2.81 16.85 4.74
N LEU A 134 3.91 16.25 5.17
CA LEU A 134 5.09 16.00 4.33
C LEU A 134 4.85 14.79 3.41
N PRO A 135 4.93 14.95 2.07
CA PRO A 135 4.85 13.82 1.15
C PRO A 135 6.00 12.84 1.39
N VAL A 136 5.69 11.54 1.47
CA VAL A 136 6.75 10.54 1.64
C VAL A 136 7.67 10.47 0.42
N ALA A 137 7.14 10.69 -0.78
CA ALA A 137 7.92 10.78 -2.00
C ALA A 137 9.01 11.86 -1.91
N LEU A 138 8.69 13.03 -1.33
CA LEU A 138 9.68 14.10 -1.10
C LEU A 138 10.78 13.64 -0.14
N LEU A 139 10.42 12.96 0.96
CA LEU A 139 11.40 12.45 1.92
C LEU A 139 12.31 11.40 1.28
N ALA A 140 11.74 10.49 0.47
CA ALA A 140 12.48 9.46 -0.24
C ALA A 140 13.44 10.07 -1.28
N ASP A 141 13.01 11.07 -2.04
CA ASP A 141 13.85 11.79 -3.00
C ASP A 141 15.05 12.47 -2.32
N LEU A 142 14.81 13.15 -1.19
CA LEU A 142 15.88 13.79 -0.39
C LEU A 142 16.88 12.77 0.16
N LEU A 143 16.44 11.53 0.39
CA LEU A 143 17.24 10.42 0.90
C LEU A 143 17.82 9.53 -0.21
N LEU A 144 17.52 9.80 -1.48
CA LEU A 144 17.89 8.99 -2.64
C LEU A 144 17.43 7.52 -2.51
N ILE A 145 16.22 7.32 -1.99
CA ILE A 145 15.60 6.01 -1.81
C ILE A 145 14.59 5.76 -2.92
N ASP A 146 14.75 4.67 -3.67
CA ASP A 146 13.69 4.19 -4.56
C ASP A 146 12.67 3.37 -3.77
N LEU A 147 11.45 3.91 -3.62
CA LEU A 147 10.36 3.23 -2.91
C LEU A 147 9.89 1.95 -3.62
N ASN A 148 10.22 1.77 -4.90
CA ASN A 148 9.83 0.60 -5.70
C ASN A 148 10.84 -0.56 -5.64
N ASP A 149 12.03 -0.36 -5.07
CA ASP A 149 13.06 -1.41 -4.99
C ASP A 149 12.74 -2.40 -3.85
N ALA A 150 12.18 -3.56 -4.18
CA ALA A 150 11.65 -4.53 -3.24
C ALA A 150 12.69 -5.31 -2.40
N GLY A 151 13.98 -4.91 -2.38
CA GLY A 151 15.02 -5.61 -1.62
C GLY A 151 15.71 -6.73 -2.40
N PRO A 152 16.73 -7.39 -1.83
CA PRO A 152 17.93 -7.79 -2.55
C PRO A 152 17.69 -8.91 -3.56
N GLY A 153 17.76 -8.55 -4.84
CA GLY A 153 18.41 -9.36 -5.89
C GLY A 153 18.03 -10.83 -5.96
N GLU A 154 16.76 -11.14 -6.24
CA GLU A 154 16.56 -12.16 -7.26
C GLU A 154 17.01 -11.50 -8.57
N ALA A 155 18.17 -11.93 -9.08
CA ALA A 155 18.40 -11.81 -10.52
C ALA A 155 17.12 -12.31 -11.17
N LEU A 156 16.45 -11.45 -11.95
CA LEU A 156 15.37 -11.89 -12.83
C LEU A 156 15.88 -13.20 -13.44
N PRO A 157 15.25 -14.37 -13.21
CA PRO A 157 15.57 -15.49 -14.06
C PRO A 157 15.34 -14.95 -15.47
N GLU A 158 16.37 -14.97 -16.30
CA GLU A 158 16.21 -14.80 -17.73
C GLU A 158 15.06 -15.74 -18.09
N VAL A 159 13.94 -15.17 -18.52
CA VAL A 159 12.69 -15.89 -18.73
C VAL A 159 12.84 -16.68 -20.02
N GLU A 160 13.76 -17.64 -20.05
CA GLU A 160 13.96 -18.58 -21.14
C GLU A 160 13.31 -19.95 -20.84
N ASP A 161 12.71 -20.16 -19.66
CA ASP A 161 12.21 -21.49 -19.28
C ASP A 161 10.84 -21.51 -18.59
N LEU A 162 9.89 -20.66 -19.02
CA LEU A 162 8.46 -20.96 -18.84
C LEU A 162 7.96 -21.73 -20.05
N VAL A 163 8.24 -23.03 -20.00
CA VAL A 163 7.54 -24.17 -20.59
C VAL A 163 6.36 -23.80 -21.49
N SER A 164 6.55 -24.09 -22.78
CA SER A 164 5.52 -24.43 -23.77
C SER A 164 4.28 -25.08 -23.13
N VAL A 165 3.25 -24.29 -22.84
CA VAL A 165 1.90 -24.84 -22.61
C VAL A 165 1.28 -25.05 -23.99
N ALA A 166 1.23 -26.31 -24.41
CA ALA A 166 0.46 -26.71 -25.56
C ALA A 166 -1.00 -26.28 -25.33
N VAL A 167 -1.53 -25.48 -26.25
CA VAL A 167 -2.93 -25.08 -26.28
C VAL A 167 -3.73 -26.30 -26.70
N ASP A 168 -4.33 -27.00 -25.72
CA ASP A 168 -5.48 -27.85 -26.02
C ASP A 168 -6.73 -26.96 -26.12
N PRO A 169 -7.61 -27.18 -27.12
CA PRO A 169 -8.79 -26.37 -27.33
C PRO A 169 -9.84 -26.70 -26.26
N ILE A 170 -10.13 -25.76 -25.36
CA ILE A 170 -11.25 -25.88 -24.42
C ILE A 170 -12.50 -25.28 -25.07
N GLU A 171 -13.55 -26.09 -25.09
CA GLU A 171 -14.89 -25.79 -25.57
C GLU A 171 -15.55 -24.63 -24.82
N ASP A 172 -16.20 -23.78 -25.61
CA ASP A 172 -17.37 -22.92 -25.34
C ASP A 172 -17.81 -22.83 -23.86
N THR A 173 -17.20 -21.91 -23.11
CA THR A 173 -17.76 -21.42 -21.85
C THR A 173 -18.42 -20.06 -22.14
N PRO A 174 -19.71 -19.87 -21.85
CA PRO A 174 -20.37 -18.60 -22.15
C PRO A 174 -19.76 -17.47 -21.29
N PRO A 175 -19.59 -16.25 -21.85
CA PRO A 175 -18.98 -15.14 -21.14
C PRO A 175 -19.85 -14.72 -19.94
N PRO A 176 -19.25 -14.35 -18.79
CA PRO A 176 -20.00 -13.77 -17.70
C PRO A 176 -20.58 -12.41 -18.12
N ALA A 177 -21.80 -12.14 -17.66
CA ALA A 177 -22.57 -10.96 -18.02
C ALA A 177 -21.89 -9.67 -17.51
N LYS A 178 -21.77 -8.68 -18.39
CA LYS A 178 -21.52 -7.28 -18.05
C LYS A 178 -22.56 -6.83 -17.01
N LEU A 179 -22.12 -6.28 -15.89
CA LEU A 179 -23.03 -5.83 -14.85
C LEU A 179 -23.95 -4.73 -15.37
N SER A 180 -25.23 -4.97 -15.16
CA SER A 180 -26.24 -3.93 -15.09
C SER A 180 -25.88 -3.03 -13.92
N SER A 181 -25.75 -1.74 -14.19
CA SER A 181 -25.44 -0.69 -13.22
C SER A 181 -26.61 -0.52 -12.23
N ASP A 182 -26.81 -1.46 -11.32
CA ASP A 182 -27.54 -1.16 -10.09
C ASP A 182 -26.56 -0.51 -9.13
N SER A 183 -26.87 0.71 -8.70
CA SER A 183 -26.03 1.55 -7.84
C SER A 183 -25.88 0.90 -6.46
N GLY A 184 -24.95 -0.05 -6.35
CA GLY A 184 -24.71 -0.84 -5.15
C GLY A 184 -23.78 -0.13 -4.17
N SER A 185 -24.21 -0.03 -2.92
CA SER A 185 -23.36 0.34 -1.79
C SER A 185 -22.11 -0.56 -1.70
N GLY A 186 -20.99 -0.05 -1.20
CA GLY A 186 -19.79 -0.86 -0.93
C GLY A 186 -18.64 -0.58 -1.91
N LEU A 187 -17.80 -1.59 -2.18
CA LEU A 187 -16.59 -1.40 -2.99
C LEU A 187 -16.85 -1.11 -4.48
N ALA A 188 -18.00 -1.53 -5.02
CA ALA A 188 -18.40 -1.14 -6.38
C ALA A 188 -18.70 0.37 -6.46
N ALA A 189 -19.40 0.94 -5.47
CA ALA A 189 -19.59 2.39 -5.37
C ALA A 189 -18.25 3.13 -5.19
N PHE A 190 -17.31 2.55 -4.44
CA PHE A 190 -15.96 3.09 -4.33
C PHE A 190 -15.26 3.12 -5.68
N ALA A 191 -15.29 2.04 -6.46
CA ALA A 191 -14.67 1.97 -7.77
C ALA A 191 -15.26 3.01 -8.74
N VAL A 192 -16.59 3.16 -8.75
CA VAL A 192 -17.29 4.17 -9.54
C VAL A 192 -16.94 5.59 -9.08
N ALA A 193 -16.86 5.82 -7.78
CA ALA A 193 -16.50 7.12 -7.21
C ALA A 193 -15.01 7.48 -7.40
N PHE A 194 -14.13 6.48 -7.53
CA PHE A 194 -12.72 6.67 -7.88
C PHE A 194 -12.62 7.35 -9.25
N GLY A 195 -13.48 6.95 -10.18
CA GLY A 195 -13.63 7.61 -11.47
C GLY A 195 -12.61 7.13 -12.52
N PRO A 196 -12.29 7.97 -13.52
CA PRO A 196 -11.61 7.54 -14.74
C PRO A 196 -10.15 7.11 -14.54
N ASP A 197 -9.53 7.50 -13.43
CA ASP A 197 -8.15 7.10 -13.10
C ASP A 197 -8.06 5.60 -12.78
N LEU A 198 -9.17 4.95 -12.42
CA LEU A 198 -9.23 3.50 -12.18
C LEU A 198 -9.50 2.76 -13.51
N MET A 199 -8.42 2.44 -14.22
CA MET A 199 -8.47 1.87 -15.58
C MET A 199 -9.12 0.50 -15.67
N ALA A 200 -8.89 -0.34 -14.66
CA ALA A 200 -9.48 -1.66 -14.54
C ALA A 200 -9.64 -2.03 -13.07
N TRP A 201 -10.72 -2.68 -12.72
CA TRP A 201 -10.93 -3.14 -11.34
C TRP A 201 -11.77 -4.41 -11.29
N LEU A 202 -11.56 -5.15 -10.21
CA LEU A 202 -12.29 -6.35 -9.84
C LEU A 202 -12.66 -6.26 -8.36
N VAL A 203 -13.94 -6.43 -8.06
CA VAL A 203 -14.50 -6.61 -6.74
C VAL A 203 -14.95 -8.06 -6.61
N LEU A 204 -14.49 -8.73 -5.55
CA LEU A 204 -14.93 -10.06 -5.16
C LEU A 204 -15.59 -9.96 -3.79
N GLY A 205 -16.88 -10.29 -3.72
CA GLY A 205 -17.66 -10.33 -2.48
C GLY A 205 -18.51 -11.58 -2.36
N GLU A 206 -19.20 -11.73 -1.23
CA GLU A 206 -20.14 -12.85 -1.02
C GLU A 206 -21.39 -12.72 -1.92
N ASP A 207 -21.80 -11.48 -2.21
CA ASP A 207 -22.98 -11.15 -3.02
C ASP A 207 -22.71 -11.21 -4.54
N GLY A 208 -21.47 -11.54 -4.95
CA GLY A 208 -21.06 -11.68 -6.34
C GLY A 208 -19.74 -10.97 -6.66
N SER A 209 -19.31 -11.11 -7.91
CA SER A 209 -18.18 -10.36 -8.46
C SER A 209 -18.68 -9.18 -9.31
N ALA A 210 -17.91 -8.10 -9.29
CA ALA A 210 -18.11 -6.95 -10.17
C ALA A 210 -16.78 -6.51 -10.76
N SER A 211 -16.78 -6.09 -12.02
CA SER A 211 -15.56 -5.64 -12.70
C SER A 211 -15.87 -4.65 -13.80
N ASP A 212 -14.90 -3.78 -14.08
CA ASP A 212 -14.94 -2.88 -15.25
C ASP A 212 -13.51 -2.62 -15.75
N GLY A 213 -13.38 -2.29 -17.04
CA GLY A 213 -12.11 -2.07 -17.73
C GLY A 213 -11.82 -3.08 -18.86
N PRO A 214 -10.61 -3.02 -19.46
CA PRO A 214 -10.21 -3.93 -20.54
C PRO A 214 -10.19 -5.41 -20.10
N GLU A 215 -10.78 -6.30 -20.90
CA GLU A 215 -10.90 -7.75 -20.60
C GLU A 215 -9.56 -8.42 -20.27
N GLU A 216 -8.48 -8.05 -20.97
CA GLU A 216 -7.12 -8.55 -20.71
C GLU A 216 -6.65 -8.18 -19.29
N MET A 217 -6.90 -6.94 -18.85
CA MET A 217 -6.51 -6.48 -17.52
C MET A 217 -7.35 -7.16 -16.43
N ILE A 218 -8.66 -7.25 -16.62
CA ILE A 218 -9.56 -7.94 -15.68
C ILE A 218 -9.12 -9.40 -15.51
N SER A 219 -8.84 -10.10 -16.61
CA SER A 219 -8.36 -11.49 -16.58
C SER A 219 -7.06 -11.64 -15.78
N HIS A 220 -6.15 -10.66 -15.84
CA HIS A 220 -4.94 -10.67 -15.01
C HIS A 220 -5.23 -10.46 -13.52
N LEU A 221 -6.20 -9.59 -13.18
CA LEU A 221 -6.61 -9.36 -11.79
C LEU A 221 -7.33 -10.57 -11.19
N GLU A 222 -8.20 -11.22 -11.97
CA GLU A 222 -8.89 -12.47 -11.58
C GLU A 222 -7.88 -13.58 -11.29
N ASN A 223 -7.01 -13.88 -12.26
CA ASN A 223 -6.00 -14.94 -12.10
C ASN A 223 -5.07 -14.69 -10.91
N PHE A 224 -4.73 -13.43 -10.64
CA PHE A 224 -3.91 -13.07 -9.48
C PHE A 224 -4.67 -13.29 -8.17
N LEU A 225 -5.91 -12.78 -8.05
CA LEU A 225 -6.68 -12.93 -6.81
C LEU A 225 -7.06 -14.38 -6.52
N ASP A 226 -7.34 -15.20 -7.54
CA ASP A 226 -7.62 -16.63 -7.36
C ASP A 226 -6.45 -17.37 -6.69
N GLN A 227 -5.21 -16.92 -6.94
CA GLN A 227 -4.00 -17.52 -6.38
C GLN A 227 -3.60 -16.87 -5.05
N GLU A 228 -3.77 -15.55 -4.93
CA GLU A 228 -3.12 -14.74 -3.90
C GLU A 228 -4.07 -14.07 -2.91
N ARG A 229 -5.38 -14.34 -2.98
CA ARG A 229 -6.38 -13.70 -2.10
C ARG A 229 -6.00 -13.77 -0.62
N ALA A 230 -5.57 -14.92 -0.13
CA ALA A 230 -5.19 -15.08 1.27
C ALA A 230 -3.99 -14.21 1.66
N ALA A 231 -3.01 -14.06 0.77
CA ALA A 231 -1.86 -13.19 0.99
C ALA A 231 -2.28 -11.71 0.98
N VAL A 232 -3.14 -11.30 0.04
CA VAL A 232 -3.69 -9.94 -0.01
C VAL A 232 -4.50 -9.62 1.25
N ASP A 233 -5.35 -10.54 1.71
CA ASP A 233 -6.11 -10.37 2.95
C ASP A 233 -5.19 -10.22 4.17
N GLN A 234 -4.11 -11.00 4.23
CA GLN A 234 -3.10 -10.88 5.27
C GLN A 234 -2.38 -9.52 5.23
N GLN A 235 -2.06 -9.00 4.04
CA GLN A 235 -1.48 -7.65 3.90
C GLN A 235 -2.43 -6.56 4.35
N LEU A 236 -3.72 -6.67 4.00
CA LEU A 236 -4.74 -5.72 4.41
C LEU A 236 -5.00 -5.77 5.92
N ASP A 237 -4.97 -6.97 6.52
CA ASP A 237 -4.98 -7.15 7.96
C ASP A 237 -3.78 -6.46 8.61
N ALA A 238 -2.59 -6.65 8.05
CA ALA A 238 -1.34 -6.12 8.58
C ALA A 238 -1.29 -4.59 8.66
N VAL A 239 -2.00 -3.90 7.76
CA VAL A 239 -2.08 -2.43 7.81
C VAL A 239 -3.27 -1.93 8.64
N SER A 240 -4.25 -2.79 8.93
CA SER A 240 -5.49 -2.42 9.63
C SER A 240 -5.37 -2.51 11.15
N ASP A 241 -6.31 -1.88 11.86
CA ASP A 241 -6.32 -1.86 13.33
C ASP A 241 -6.67 -3.24 13.93
N GLN A 242 -7.42 -4.06 13.19
CA GLN A 242 -7.87 -5.38 13.59
C GLN A 242 -8.21 -6.23 12.35
N PRO A 243 -7.96 -7.55 12.38
CA PRO A 243 -8.22 -8.42 11.24
C PRO A 243 -9.64 -8.28 10.68
N GLY A 244 -9.76 -8.22 9.35
CA GLY A 244 -11.03 -8.02 8.64
C GLY A 244 -11.58 -6.59 8.67
N ALA A 245 -10.89 -5.64 9.32
CA ALA A 245 -11.31 -4.24 9.27
C ALA A 245 -11.16 -3.65 7.86
N ALA A 246 -11.85 -2.52 7.67
CA ALA A 246 -11.77 -1.75 6.44
C ALA A 246 -10.33 -1.25 6.24
N ALA A 247 -9.80 -1.49 5.05
CA ALA A 247 -8.44 -1.15 4.69
C ALA A 247 -8.37 -0.75 3.22
N CYS A 248 -7.49 0.20 2.92
CA CYS A 248 -7.17 0.59 1.55
C CYS A 248 -5.68 0.90 1.53
N ILE A 249 -4.97 0.19 0.66
CA ILE A 249 -3.55 0.41 0.37
C ILE A 249 -3.41 0.72 -1.09
N MET A 250 -2.37 1.48 -1.41
CA MET A 250 -1.98 1.71 -2.77
C MET A 250 -0.51 1.39 -2.93
N LEU A 251 -0.22 0.52 -3.89
CA LEU A 251 1.12 0.13 -4.23
C LEU A 251 1.60 0.88 -5.45
N GLY A 252 2.78 1.49 -5.29
CA GLY A 252 3.41 2.32 -6.30
C GLY A 252 2.98 3.77 -6.23
N ALA A 253 3.94 4.67 -6.40
CA ALA A 253 3.89 5.78 -7.35
C ALA A 253 5.28 6.44 -7.34
N THR A 254 5.84 6.67 -8.52
CA THR A 254 6.58 7.89 -8.77
C THR A 254 5.68 8.81 -9.59
N LEU A 255 5.81 10.12 -9.38
CA LEU A 255 5.07 11.19 -10.07
C LEU A 255 5.24 11.20 -11.60
N ILE A 256 6.05 10.30 -12.18
CA ILE A 256 6.68 10.54 -13.47
C ILE A 256 6.22 9.57 -14.56
N GLU A 257 5.85 8.31 -14.29
CA GLU A 257 5.23 7.43 -15.30
C GLU A 257 4.93 6.04 -14.70
N GLY A 258 3.67 5.65 -14.59
CA GLY A 258 3.30 4.26 -14.31
C GLY A 258 1.94 4.07 -13.65
N HIS A 259 1.38 2.88 -13.85
CA HIS A 259 0.16 2.45 -13.18
C HIS A 259 0.38 2.24 -11.67
N SER A 260 -0.58 2.52 -10.81
CA SER A 260 -0.56 2.07 -9.41
C SER A 260 -1.55 0.93 -9.21
N ILE A 261 -1.39 0.16 -8.15
CA ILE A 261 -2.36 -0.87 -7.78
C ILE A 261 -3.07 -0.42 -6.51
N VAL A 262 -4.39 -0.31 -6.55
CA VAL A 262 -5.20 -0.11 -5.36
C VAL A 262 -5.74 -1.45 -4.89
N CYS A 263 -5.57 -1.74 -3.60
CA CYS A 263 -6.21 -2.87 -2.93
C CYS A 263 -7.06 -2.32 -1.80
N ALA A 264 -8.34 -2.68 -1.78
CA ALA A 264 -9.25 -2.22 -0.74
C ALA A 264 -10.11 -3.37 -0.24
N ARG A 265 -10.39 -3.37 1.06
CA ARG A 265 -11.33 -4.29 1.69
C ARG A 265 -12.34 -3.52 2.51
N LEU A 266 -13.61 -3.89 2.35
CA LEU A 266 -14.71 -3.38 3.14
C LEU A 266 -15.61 -4.56 3.49
N ARG A 267 -15.71 -4.90 4.77
CA ARG A 267 -16.39 -6.12 5.24
C ARG A 267 -15.73 -7.36 4.63
N SER A 268 -16.49 -8.24 4.00
CA SER A 268 -16.06 -9.46 3.30
C SER A 268 -15.54 -9.21 1.88
N ASP A 269 -15.75 -7.99 1.35
CA ASP A 269 -15.49 -7.71 -0.05
C ASP A 269 -14.06 -7.22 -0.23
N LEU A 270 -13.43 -7.68 -1.31
CA LEU A 270 -12.08 -7.30 -1.71
C LEU A 270 -12.13 -6.65 -3.09
N LEU A 271 -11.44 -5.53 -3.24
CA LEU A 271 -11.22 -4.84 -4.50
C LEU A 271 -9.74 -4.84 -4.83
N LEU A 272 -9.44 -5.18 -6.08
CA LEU A 272 -8.14 -4.97 -6.70
C LEU A 272 -8.32 -4.13 -7.95
N GLY A 273 -7.53 -3.09 -8.11
CA GLY A 273 -7.65 -2.17 -9.23
C GLY A 273 -6.32 -1.64 -9.73
N ILE A 274 -6.28 -1.36 -11.04
CA ILE A 274 -5.18 -0.73 -11.74
C ILE A 274 -5.54 0.73 -11.94
N VAL A 275 -4.67 1.60 -11.46
CA VAL A 275 -4.84 3.05 -11.47
C VAL A 275 -3.85 3.65 -12.45
N ASP A 276 -4.25 4.63 -13.25
CA ASP A 276 -3.31 5.45 -14.02
C ASP A 276 -2.68 6.53 -13.11
N GLY A 277 -1.36 6.49 -12.93
CA GLY A 277 -0.66 7.43 -12.05
C GLY A 277 -0.86 7.20 -10.55
N ASP A 278 -0.84 8.29 -9.76
CA ASP A 278 -0.85 8.23 -8.29
C ASP A 278 -2.26 7.99 -7.71
N GLY A 279 -3.35 8.47 -8.32
CA GLY A 279 -4.76 8.24 -7.90
C GLY A 279 -5.12 8.43 -6.42
N THR A 280 -4.20 8.86 -5.54
CA THR A 280 -4.36 8.87 -4.08
C THR A 280 -5.47 9.81 -3.65
N GLY A 281 -5.57 10.99 -4.26
CA GLY A 281 -6.63 11.95 -3.99
C GLY A 281 -8.02 11.43 -4.40
N ALA A 282 -8.11 10.75 -5.54
CA ALA A 282 -9.33 10.11 -6.02
C ALA A 282 -9.75 8.97 -5.09
N ALA A 283 -8.80 8.10 -4.71
CA ALA A 283 -9.00 7.02 -3.75
C ALA A 283 -9.53 7.53 -2.40
N LEU A 284 -8.91 8.56 -1.83
CA LEU A 284 -9.35 9.15 -0.56
C LEU A 284 -10.76 9.74 -0.64
N THR A 285 -11.06 10.43 -1.74
CA THR A 285 -12.37 11.03 -1.96
C THR A 285 -13.45 9.97 -2.10
N ALA A 286 -13.16 8.93 -2.90
CA ALA A 286 -14.03 7.77 -3.08
C ALA A 286 -14.24 6.99 -1.79
N TRP A 287 -13.18 6.83 -0.97
CA TRP A 287 -13.27 6.08 0.29
C TRP A 287 -14.21 6.76 1.28
N ARG A 288 -14.15 8.09 1.39
CA ARG A 288 -15.02 8.90 2.25
C ARG A 288 -16.50 8.86 1.87
N SER A 289 -16.83 8.45 0.64
CA SER A 289 -18.23 8.35 0.21
C SER A 289 -18.87 7.00 0.55
N VAL A 290 -18.07 5.99 0.90
CA VAL A 290 -18.52 4.61 1.15
C VAL A 290 -18.33 4.11 2.58
N VAL A 291 -17.53 4.79 3.40
CA VAL A 291 -17.29 4.53 4.83
C VAL A 291 -17.77 5.71 5.66
#